data_AF-A0A6B7ME12-F1
#
_entry.id   AF-A0A6B7ME12-F1
#
_cell.length_a   1.000
_cell.length_b   1.000
_cell.length_c   1.000
_cell.angle_alpha   90.00
_cell.angle_beta   90.00
_cell.angle_gamma   90.00
#
_symmetry.space_group_name_H-M   'P 1'
#
loop_
_entity.id
_entity.type
_entity.pdbx_description
1 polymer ?
#
loop_
_entity_poly.entity_id
_entity_poly.type
_entity_poly.pdbx_seq_one_letter_code
_entity_poly.pdbx_strand_id
1 'polypeptide(L)'
;MCRCFVLAAFGFILYVSKYASGMSDEMKELVQMLHDTCVEETGVDESLIAKVNAEKVFADDEKLKCYIKCLLSQMACIDDDDGTIDEEATIAILPEDIQEIMGPVIRKCGTVVGANICENAWLTHKCYSEMKPDVKQRLPFAIDLRLSLVFFLGLYAHLDRRYWDWRRLTFPNVHFG
;
A
#
# COMPACT_ATOMS: atom_id res chain seq x y z
N MET A 1 43.07 -10.59 -2.08
CA MET A 1 42.09 -10.18 -3.11
C MET A 1 40.62 -10.46 -2.75
N CYS A 2 40.29 -11.24 -1.70
CA CYS A 2 38.90 -11.62 -1.38
C CYS A 2 38.05 -10.54 -0.67
N ARG A 3 38.67 -9.57 0.01
CA ARG A 3 37.94 -8.56 0.82
C ARG A 3 37.22 -7.49 0.00
N CYS A 4 37.65 -7.20 -1.23
CA CYS A 4 37.02 -6.17 -2.07
C CYS A 4 35.80 -6.69 -2.85
N PHE A 5 35.81 -7.98 -3.23
CA PHE A 5 34.65 -8.65 -3.84
C PHE A 5 33.47 -8.78 -2.88
N VAL A 6 33.77 -9.06 -1.60
CA VAL A 6 32.75 -9.12 -0.55
C VAL A 6 32.08 -7.75 -0.36
N LEU A 7 32.84 -6.65 -0.36
CA LEU A 7 32.27 -5.31 -0.21
C LEU A 7 31.46 -4.86 -1.44
N ALA A 8 31.90 -5.23 -2.65
CA ALA A 8 31.17 -4.93 -3.89
C ALA A 8 29.84 -5.71 -4.00
N ALA A 9 29.83 -6.98 -3.60
CA ALA A 9 28.61 -7.80 -3.57
C ALA A 9 27.65 -7.36 -2.45
N PHE A 10 28.15 -6.99 -1.27
CA PHE A 10 27.33 -6.44 -0.19
C PHE A 10 26.76 -5.06 -0.56
N GLY A 11 27.49 -4.23 -1.30
CA GLY A 11 26.98 -2.97 -1.84
C GLY A 11 25.88 -3.19 -2.89
N PHE A 12 26.04 -4.17 -3.78
CA PHE A 12 25.05 -4.52 -4.80
C PHE A 12 23.76 -5.12 -4.21
N ILE A 13 23.87 -5.94 -3.16
CA ILE A 13 22.72 -6.57 -2.48
C ILE A 13 21.90 -5.52 -1.70
N LEU A 14 22.54 -4.54 -1.05
CA LEU A 14 21.83 -3.44 -0.38
C LEU A 14 21.24 -2.40 -1.35
N TYR A 15 21.73 -2.39 -2.61
CA TYR A 15 21.31 -1.50 -3.68
C TYR A 15 20.05 -2.00 -4.42
N VAL A 16 19.89 -3.30 -4.63
CA VAL A 16 18.70 -3.88 -5.31
C VAL A 16 17.50 -4.04 -4.36
N SER A 17 17.74 -4.34 -3.08
CA SER A 17 16.71 -4.77 -2.11
C SER A 17 15.89 -3.65 -1.47
N LYS A 18 16.16 -2.38 -1.75
CA LYS A 18 15.45 -1.27 -1.11
C LYS A 18 14.19 -0.76 -1.83
N TYR A 19 13.99 -0.91 -3.14
CA TYR A 19 13.10 0.06 -3.83
C TYR A 19 12.24 -0.41 -5.02
N ALA A 20 12.11 -1.70 -5.34
CA ALA A 20 11.23 -2.13 -6.43
C ALA A 20 9.74 -2.13 -5.99
N SER A 21 9.12 -0.95 -6.10
CA SER A 21 7.72 -0.54 -5.92
C SER A 21 6.66 -1.65 -5.92
N GLY A 22 6.20 -2.02 -4.72
CA GLY A 22 5.14 -3.00 -4.49
C GLY A 22 3.72 -2.49 -4.75
N MET A 23 3.37 -2.28 -6.01
CA MET A 23 1.98 -2.14 -6.47
C MET A 23 1.85 -2.78 -7.85
N SER A 24 0.82 -3.59 -8.08
CA SER A 24 0.56 -4.19 -9.40
C SER A 24 0.37 -3.08 -10.43
N ASP A 25 0.76 -3.34 -11.68
CA ASP A 25 0.61 -2.34 -12.73
C ASP A 25 -0.87 -1.99 -12.98
N GLU A 26 -1.76 -2.97 -12.82
CA GLU A 26 -3.22 -2.79 -12.84
C GLU A 26 -3.71 -1.80 -11.77
N MET A 27 -3.19 -1.87 -10.54
CA MET A 27 -3.58 -0.95 -9.46
C MET A 27 -3.02 0.46 -9.69
N LYS A 28 -1.83 0.59 -10.29
CA LYS A 28 -1.29 1.91 -10.68
C LYS A 28 -2.15 2.56 -11.77
N GLU A 29 -2.55 1.79 -12.77
CA GLU A 29 -3.42 2.30 -13.84
C GLU A 29 -4.77 2.75 -13.28
N LEU A 30 -5.39 1.96 -12.39
CA LEU A 30 -6.65 2.34 -11.75
C LEU A 30 -6.51 3.62 -10.92
N VAL A 31 -5.48 3.72 -10.07
CA VAL A 31 -5.23 4.91 -9.25
C VAL A 31 -4.99 6.14 -10.14
N GLN A 32 -4.25 5.99 -11.23
CA GLN A 32 -4.00 7.08 -12.17
C GLN A 32 -5.29 7.52 -12.87
N MET A 33 -6.11 6.58 -13.35
CA MET A 33 -7.40 6.91 -13.99
C MET A 33 -8.35 7.65 -13.04
N LEU A 34 -8.45 7.20 -11.78
CA LEU A 34 -9.27 7.86 -10.76
C LEU A 34 -8.76 9.28 -10.46
N HIS A 35 -7.44 9.42 -10.33
CA HIS A 35 -6.81 10.72 -10.12
C HIS A 35 -7.09 11.68 -11.27
N ASP A 36 -6.80 11.27 -12.51
CA ASP A 36 -6.98 12.10 -13.70
C ASP A 36 -8.45 12.53 -13.85
N THR A 37 -9.38 11.60 -13.66
CA THR A 37 -10.84 11.85 -13.71
C THR A 37 -11.25 12.89 -12.67
N CYS A 38 -10.85 12.69 -11.41
CA CYS A 38 -11.26 13.59 -10.33
C CYS A 38 -10.56 14.95 -10.37
N VAL A 39 -9.35 15.03 -10.91
CA VAL A 39 -8.68 16.32 -11.19
C VAL A 39 -9.42 17.06 -12.30
N GLU A 40 -9.82 16.39 -13.39
CA GLU A 40 -10.58 16.99 -14.48
C GLU A 40 -11.95 17.50 -14.01
N GLU A 41 -12.68 16.72 -13.21
CA GLU A 41 -14.00 17.09 -12.70
C GLU A 41 -13.96 18.27 -11.72
N THR A 42 -12.97 18.33 -10.84
CA THR A 42 -12.93 19.31 -9.74
C THR A 42 -12.05 20.52 -10.02
N GLY A 43 -11.07 20.38 -10.92
CA GLY A 43 -10.07 21.40 -11.21
C GLY A 43 -9.20 21.76 -10.00
N VAL A 44 -8.99 20.80 -9.09
CA VAL A 44 -8.14 20.93 -7.91
C VAL A 44 -6.68 21.13 -8.31
N ASP A 45 -5.93 21.86 -7.49
CA ASP A 45 -4.50 22.07 -7.70
C ASP A 45 -3.69 20.83 -7.24
N GLU A 46 -2.88 20.29 -8.15
CA GLU A 46 -2.00 19.13 -7.90
C GLU A 46 -1.10 19.29 -6.67
N SER A 47 -0.68 20.52 -6.36
CA SER A 47 0.15 20.78 -5.19
C SER A 47 -0.58 20.51 -3.88
N LEU A 48 -1.91 20.66 -3.85
CA LEU A 48 -2.73 20.33 -2.69
C LEU A 48 -2.85 18.82 -2.52
N ILE A 49 -3.03 18.08 -3.62
CA ILE A 49 -3.03 16.62 -3.62
C ILE A 49 -1.67 16.08 -3.14
N ALA A 50 -0.57 16.63 -3.65
CA ALA A 50 0.77 16.25 -3.27
C ALA A 50 1.03 16.44 -1.76
N LYS A 51 0.55 17.55 -1.17
CA LYS A 51 0.66 17.81 0.27
C LYS A 51 -0.15 16.82 1.12
N VAL A 52 -1.36 16.44 0.69
CA VAL A 52 -2.14 15.40 1.36
C VAL A 52 -1.39 14.06 1.32
N ASN A 53 -0.83 13.71 0.17
CA ASN A 53 -0.18 12.41 -0.02
C ASN A 53 1.16 12.30 0.74
N ALA A 54 2.02 13.31 0.62
CA ALA A 54 3.37 13.29 1.16
C ALA A 54 3.42 13.71 2.64
N GLU A 55 2.68 14.75 3.00
CA GLU A 55 2.79 15.44 4.30
C GLU A 55 1.58 15.21 5.20
N LYS A 56 0.50 14.60 4.69
CA LYS A 56 -0.78 14.45 5.39
C LYS A 56 -1.38 15.79 5.83
N VAL A 57 -1.11 16.83 5.02
CA VAL A 57 -1.65 18.17 5.22
C VAL A 57 -2.92 18.32 4.39
N PHE A 58 -4.05 18.41 5.07
CA PHE A 58 -5.37 18.65 4.47
C PHE A 58 -5.64 20.15 4.48
N ALA A 59 -5.41 20.81 3.35
CA ALA A 59 -5.76 22.21 3.18
C ALA A 59 -7.28 22.40 3.15
N ASP A 60 -7.75 23.52 3.67
CA ASP A 60 -9.16 23.92 3.63
C ASP A 60 -9.45 24.59 2.28
N ASP A 61 -9.59 23.78 1.24
CA ASP A 61 -9.88 24.19 -0.13
C ASP A 61 -11.07 23.38 -0.67
N GLU A 62 -12.09 24.07 -1.19
CA GLU A 62 -13.33 23.43 -1.63
C GLU A 62 -13.12 22.45 -2.78
N LYS A 63 -12.16 22.70 -3.68
CA LYS A 63 -11.88 21.78 -4.78
C LYS A 63 -11.18 20.53 -4.27
N LEU A 64 -10.27 20.67 -3.31
CA LEU A 64 -9.64 19.53 -2.65
C LEU A 64 -10.67 18.67 -1.90
N LYS A 65 -11.62 19.30 -1.19
CA LYS A 65 -12.72 18.59 -0.53
C LYS A 65 -13.51 17.77 -1.54
N CYS A 66 -13.93 18.39 -2.64
CA CYS A 66 -14.70 17.70 -3.68
C CYS A 66 -13.88 16.66 -4.44
N TYR A 67 -12.56 16.83 -4.55
CA TYR A 67 -11.66 15.81 -5.13
C TYR A 67 -11.68 14.53 -4.30
N ILE A 68 -11.59 14.64 -2.96
CA ILE A 68 -11.68 13.47 -2.07
C ILE A 68 -13.06 12.81 -2.18
N LYS A 69 -14.13 13.61 -2.25
CA LYS A 69 -15.48 13.10 -2.51
C LYS A 69 -15.56 12.33 -3.83
N CYS A 70 -15.01 12.88 -4.91
CA CYS A 70 -15.00 12.23 -6.21
C CYS A 70 -14.34 10.85 -6.14
N LEU A 71 -13.15 10.75 -5.52
CA LEU A 71 -12.47 9.47 -5.36
C LEU A 71 -13.34 8.44 -4.61
N LEU A 72 -13.99 8.85 -3.53
CA LEU A 72 -14.85 7.95 -2.75
C LEU A 72 -16.11 7.55 -3.53
N SER A 73 -16.67 8.45 -4.34
CA SER A 73 -17.84 8.17 -5.19
C SER A 73 -17.49 7.19 -6.31
N GLN A 74 -16.35 7.37 -6.99
CA GLN A 74 -15.87 6.45 -8.03
C GLN A 74 -15.61 5.03 -7.50
N MET A 75 -15.25 4.91 -6.21
CA MET A 75 -15.05 3.63 -5.53
C MET A 75 -16.32 3.11 -4.83
N ALA A 76 -17.47 3.77 -5.01
CA ALA A 76 -18.74 3.44 -4.34
C ALA A 76 -18.63 3.35 -2.81
N CYS A 77 -17.79 4.19 -2.21
CA CYS A 77 -17.52 4.27 -0.77
C CYS A 77 -18.29 5.40 -0.08
N ILE A 78 -18.96 6.26 -0.84
CA ILE A 78 -19.80 7.34 -0.33
C ILE A 78 -21.12 7.35 -1.10
N ASP A 79 -22.21 7.62 -0.39
CA ASP A 79 -23.51 7.91 -0.98
C ASP A 79 -23.49 9.34 -1.55
N ASP A 80 -23.85 9.48 -2.83
CA ASP A 80 -23.80 10.76 -3.54
C ASP A 80 -24.97 11.70 -3.19
N ASP A 81 -26.05 11.17 -2.61
CA ASP A 81 -27.25 11.93 -2.24
C ASP A 81 -27.12 12.53 -0.84
N ASP A 82 -26.62 11.77 0.13
CA ASP A 82 -26.54 12.22 1.54
C ASP A 82 -25.10 12.41 2.07
N GLY A 83 -24.09 11.93 1.35
CA GLY A 83 -22.70 12.05 1.74
C GLY A 83 -22.27 11.13 2.89
N THR A 84 -23.01 10.05 3.13
CA THR A 84 -22.68 9.01 4.09
C THR A 84 -21.63 8.07 3.51
N ILE A 85 -20.58 7.80 4.29
CA ILE A 85 -19.52 6.86 3.96
C ILE A 85 -19.99 5.45 4.30
N ASP A 86 -19.92 4.55 3.32
CA ASP A 86 -20.11 3.12 3.54
C ASP A 86 -18.81 2.53 4.09
N GLU A 87 -18.77 2.28 5.40
CA GLU A 87 -17.56 1.79 6.05
C GLU A 87 -17.15 0.40 5.57
N GLU A 88 -18.11 -0.48 5.25
CA GLU A 88 -17.82 -1.83 4.79
C GLU A 88 -17.30 -1.82 3.36
N ALA A 89 -17.90 -1.02 2.48
CA ALA A 89 -17.39 -0.82 1.13
C ALA A 89 -15.98 -0.21 1.16
N THR A 90 -15.76 0.79 2.03
CA THR A 90 -14.45 1.43 2.21
C THR A 90 -13.40 0.46 2.74
N ILE A 91 -13.78 -0.50 3.58
CA ILE A 91 -12.86 -1.56 4.04
C ILE A 91 -12.60 -2.58 2.93
N ALA A 92 -13.64 -2.97 2.18
CA ALA A 92 -13.54 -3.99 1.15
C ALA A 92 -12.64 -3.59 -0.03
N ILE A 93 -12.51 -2.30 -0.33
CA ILE A 93 -11.58 -1.80 -1.37
C ILE A 93 -10.11 -1.87 -0.94
N LEU A 94 -9.83 -2.00 0.35
CA LEU A 94 -8.46 -2.08 0.85
C LEU A 94 -7.90 -3.49 0.63
N PRO A 95 -6.59 -3.61 0.34
CA PRO A 95 -5.89 -4.88 0.38
C PRO A 95 -6.12 -5.62 1.71
N GLU A 96 -6.31 -6.94 1.67
CA GLU A 96 -6.63 -7.77 2.85
C GLU A 96 -5.65 -7.55 4.02
N ASP A 97 -4.37 -7.33 3.73
CA ASP A 97 -3.31 -7.08 4.71
C ASP A 97 -3.44 -5.74 5.43
N ILE A 98 -4.20 -4.80 4.87
CA ILE A 98 -4.46 -3.46 5.43
C ILE A 98 -5.82 -3.42 6.15
N GLN A 99 -6.78 -4.27 5.77
CA GLN A 99 -8.13 -4.27 6.35
C GLN A 99 -8.14 -4.43 7.87
N GLU A 100 -7.26 -5.27 8.45
CA GLU A 100 -7.18 -5.45 9.91
C GLU A 100 -6.76 -4.17 10.66
N ILE A 101 -5.94 -3.34 10.02
CA ILE A 101 -5.39 -2.11 10.62
C ILE A 101 -6.34 -0.94 10.39
N MET A 102 -6.82 -0.79 9.16
CA MET A 102 -7.67 0.34 8.76
C MET A 102 -9.13 0.12 9.12
N GLY A 103 -9.61 -1.13 9.19
CA GLY A 103 -11.01 -1.44 9.49
C GLY A 103 -11.50 -0.85 10.81
N PRO A 104 -10.78 -1.03 11.93
CA PRO A 104 -11.14 -0.38 13.19
C PRO A 104 -11.09 1.16 13.12
N VAL A 105 -10.19 1.72 12.31
CA VAL A 105 -10.07 3.18 12.13
C VAL A 105 -11.25 3.72 11.32
N ILE A 106 -11.59 3.07 10.20
CA ILE A 106 -12.70 3.44 9.32
C ILE A 106 -14.01 3.39 10.10
N ARG A 107 -14.29 2.29 10.80
CA ARG A 107 -15.50 2.14 11.64
C ARG A 107 -15.56 3.15 12.77
N LYS A 108 -14.42 3.53 13.35
CA LYS A 108 -14.37 4.49 14.46
C LYS A 108 -14.59 5.92 13.99
N CYS A 109 -14.07 6.28 12.83
CA CYS A 109 -14.31 7.58 12.23
C CYS A 109 -15.75 7.70 11.72
N GLY A 110 -16.30 6.62 11.14
CA GLY A 110 -17.61 6.64 10.49
C GLY A 110 -17.70 7.76 9.46
N THR A 111 -18.89 8.31 9.29
CA THR A 111 -19.09 9.56 8.53
C THR A 111 -18.95 10.77 9.46
N VAL A 112 -18.01 11.67 9.16
CA VAL A 112 -17.89 12.96 9.83
C VAL A 112 -18.68 13.99 9.02
N VAL A 113 -19.76 14.51 9.59
CA VAL A 113 -20.67 15.46 8.91
C VAL A 113 -20.11 16.89 8.97
N GLY A 114 -19.92 17.50 7.80
CA GLY A 114 -19.56 18.90 7.58
C GLY A 114 -20.71 19.72 7.00
N ALA A 115 -20.39 20.84 6.34
CA ALA A 115 -21.39 21.75 5.76
C ALA A 115 -21.99 21.23 4.45
N ASN A 116 -21.28 20.35 3.73
CA ASN A 116 -21.71 19.76 2.47
C ASN A 116 -21.06 18.38 2.27
N ILE A 117 -21.50 17.64 1.25
CA ILE A 117 -21.03 16.28 0.96
C ILE A 117 -19.51 16.23 0.69
N CYS A 118 -18.95 17.25 0.02
CA CYS A 118 -17.51 17.34 -0.18
C CYS A 118 -16.75 17.47 1.15
N GLU A 119 -17.29 18.26 2.07
CA GLU A 119 -16.70 18.43 3.40
C GLU A 119 -16.87 17.18 4.27
N ASN A 120 -17.97 16.42 4.12
CA ASN A 120 -18.12 15.12 4.78
C ASN A 120 -16.98 14.17 4.41
N ALA A 121 -16.73 14.03 3.10
CA ALA A 121 -15.64 13.21 2.56
C ALA A 121 -14.27 13.66 3.10
N TRP A 122 -14.01 14.96 3.07
CA TRP A 122 -12.74 15.53 3.52
C TRP A 122 -12.49 15.37 5.01
N LEU A 123 -13.49 15.68 5.86
CA LEU A 123 -13.40 15.52 7.31
C LEU A 123 -13.22 14.05 7.70
N THR A 124 -13.95 13.15 7.02
CA THR A 124 -13.83 11.72 7.27
C THR A 124 -12.44 11.20 6.90
N HIS A 125 -11.93 11.57 5.72
CA HIS A 125 -10.60 11.16 5.29
C HIS A 125 -9.49 11.77 6.19
N LYS A 126 -9.70 12.99 6.69
CA LYS A 126 -8.81 13.60 7.69
C LYS A 126 -8.79 12.80 9.00
N CYS A 127 -9.94 12.34 9.47
CA CYS A 127 -10.03 11.47 10.65
C CYS A 127 -9.19 10.18 10.49
N TYR A 128 -9.23 9.54 9.31
CA TYR A 128 -8.40 8.35 9.04
C TYR A 128 -6.91 8.65 9.20
N SER A 129 -6.47 9.82 8.71
CA SER A 129 -5.07 10.25 8.79
C SER A 129 -4.63 10.62 10.20
N GLU A 130 -5.52 11.19 11.02
CA GLU A 130 -5.21 11.60 12.40
C GLU A 130 -5.07 10.41 13.35
N MET A 131 -5.83 9.35 13.10
CA MET A 131 -5.78 8.10 13.87
C MET A 131 -4.46 7.31 13.68
N LYS A 132 -3.60 7.72 12.72
CA LYS A 132 -2.24 7.22 12.44
C LYS A 132 -2.02 5.71 12.66
N PRO A 133 -2.75 4.83 11.96
CA PRO A 133 -2.27 3.46 11.80
C PRO A 133 -0.96 3.45 10.99
N ASP A 134 0.08 2.77 11.48
CA ASP A 134 1.33 2.55 10.74
C ASP A 134 1.12 1.56 9.58
N VAL A 135 0.49 2.00 8.49
CA VAL A 135 0.20 1.17 7.29
C VAL A 135 1.45 0.94 6.43
N LYS A 136 2.47 1.82 6.54
CA LYS A 136 3.71 1.79 5.74
C LYS A 136 4.59 0.53 5.92
N GLN A 137 4.32 -0.28 6.95
CA GLN A 137 5.15 -1.44 7.28
C GLN A 137 4.59 -2.78 6.78
N ARG A 138 3.35 -2.83 6.25
CA ARG A 138 2.67 -4.11 6.00
C ARG A 138 2.12 -4.39 4.61
N LEU A 139 2.11 -3.41 3.69
CA LEU A 139 1.95 -3.71 2.25
C LEU A 139 2.89 -4.87 1.89
N PRO A 140 2.38 -5.98 1.33
CA PRO A 140 3.03 -7.25 1.52
C PRO A 140 4.32 -7.29 0.72
N PHE A 141 5.43 -7.47 1.43
CA PHE A 141 6.70 -8.06 0.95
C PHE A 141 6.52 -9.47 0.31
N ALA A 142 5.29 -9.95 0.07
CA ALA A 142 4.97 -11.33 -0.31
C ALA A 142 5.28 -11.70 -1.76
N ILE A 143 5.61 -10.74 -2.63
CA ILE A 143 5.98 -11.02 -4.03
C ILE A 143 7.49 -11.30 -4.19
N ASP A 144 8.33 -10.90 -3.22
CA ASP A 144 9.79 -10.85 -3.43
C ASP A 144 10.57 -12.11 -2.98
N LEU A 145 10.00 -12.94 -2.09
CA LEU A 145 10.73 -14.10 -1.56
C LEU A 145 10.84 -15.27 -2.57
N ARG A 146 9.88 -15.41 -3.50
CA ARG A 146 9.90 -16.47 -4.52
C ARG A 146 10.92 -16.18 -5.65
N LEU A 147 11.06 -14.92 -6.07
CA LEU A 147 12.04 -14.55 -7.11
C LEU A 147 13.47 -14.53 -6.58
N SER A 148 13.67 -14.14 -5.32
CA SER A 148 14.98 -14.17 -4.67
C SER A 148 15.54 -15.59 -4.55
N LEU A 149 14.71 -16.59 -4.24
CA LEU A 149 15.14 -17.99 -4.18
C LEU A 149 15.55 -18.55 -5.55
N VAL A 150 14.87 -18.18 -6.64
CA VAL A 150 15.23 -18.63 -7.99
C VAL A 150 16.53 -17.97 -8.48
N PHE A 151 16.74 -16.69 -8.18
CA PHE A 151 17.98 -15.98 -8.50
C PHE A 151 19.18 -16.49 -7.68
N PHE A 152 19.01 -16.73 -6.38
CA PHE A 152 20.09 -17.27 -5.54
C PHE A 152 20.42 -18.74 -5.84
N LEU A 153 19.42 -19.58 -6.14
CA LEU A 153 19.66 -20.97 -6.56
C LEU A 153 20.28 -21.04 -7.97
N GLY A 154 19.89 -20.14 -8.88
CA GLY A 154 20.46 -20.04 -10.22
C GLY A 154 21.93 -19.62 -10.25
N LEU A 155 22.34 -18.70 -9.36
CA LEU A 155 23.73 -18.24 -9.28
C LEU A 155 24.65 -19.24 -8.55
N TYR A 156 24.12 -20.00 -7.56
CA TYR A 156 24.91 -21.02 -6.84
C TYR A 156 25.06 -22.34 -7.62
N ALA A 157 24.17 -22.64 -8.57
CA ALA A 157 24.23 -23.87 -9.36
C ALA A 157 25.49 -23.98 -10.24
N HIS A 158 26.23 -22.88 -10.46
CA HIS A 158 27.42 -22.88 -11.31
C HIS A 158 28.75 -23.08 -10.56
N LEU A 159 28.78 -23.07 -9.22
CA LEU A 159 30.03 -22.97 -8.45
C LEU A 159 30.38 -24.06 -7.43
N ASP A 160 29.52 -25.03 -7.06
CA ASP A 160 30.03 -26.16 -6.27
C ASP A 160 29.17 -27.44 -6.33
N ARG A 161 29.72 -28.52 -6.90
CA ARG A 161 29.07 -29.84 -7.04
C ARG A 161 29.23 -30.73 -5.80
N ARG A 162 29.68 -30.19 -4.66
CA ARG A 162 30.16 -30.99 -3.52
C ARG A 162 29.24 -31.02 -2.29
N TYR A 163 28.10 -30.32 -2.28
CA TYR A 163 27.26 -30.18 -1.06
C TYR A 163 25.87 -30.82 -1.07
N TRP A 164 25.44 -31.52 -2.13
CA TRP A 164 24.14 -32.18 -2.20
C TRP A 164 24.22 -33.70 -1.96
N ASP A 165 24.54 -34.12 -0.73
CA ASP A 165 24.28 -35.50 -0.27
C ASP A 165 22.95 -35.52 0.53
N TRP A 166 21.84 -35.60 -0.21
CA TRP A 166 20.47 -35.59 0.31
C TRP A 166 20.10 -36.76 1.23
N ARG A 167 21.00 -37.72 1.48
CA ARG A 167 20.74 -38.89 2.34
C ARG A 167 20.94 -38.64 3.84
N ARG A 168 21.33 -37.43 4.26
CA ARG A 168 21.73 -37.15 5.65
C ARG A 168 20.83 -36.23 6.48
N LEU A 169 19.68 -35.80 5.95
CA LEU A 169 18.68 -35.05 6.71
C LEU A 169 17.49 -35.94 7.09
N THR A 170 17.74 -36.91 7.96
CA THR A 170 16.69 -37.52 8.78
C THR A 170 16.25 -36.49 9.83
N PHE A 171 15.07 -35.91 9.65
CA PHE A 171 14.38 -35.15 10.70
C PHE A 171 13.75 -36.13 11.71
N PRO A 172 14.09 -36.08 13.00
CA PRO A 172 13.40 -36.86 14.01
C PRO A 172 12.03 -36.24 14.32
N ASN A 173 11.02 -37.10 14.30
CA ASN A 173 9.67 -37.02 14.84
C ASN A 173 9.28 -35.73 15.59
N VAL A 174 8.28 -35.01 15.06
CA VAL A 174 7.40 -34.15 15.86
C VAL A 174 5.97 -34.60 15.61
N HIS A 175 5.42 -35.31 16.60
CA HIS A 175 4.02 -35.70 16.68
C HIS A 175 3.18 -34.46 16.99
N PHE A 176 2.12 -34.23 16.22
CA PHE A 176 0.93 -33.50 16.66
C PHE A 176 -0.21 -34.51 16.75
N GLY A 177 -0.77 -34.64 17.95
CA GLY A 177 -2.07 -35.27 18.19
C GLY A 177 -3.20 -34.27 18.00
#